data_AF-A0A9X6IEU2-F1
#
_entry.id   AF-A0A9X6IEU2-F1
#
_cell.length_a   1.000
_cell.length_b   1.000
_cell.length_c   1.000
_cell.angle_alpha   90.00
_cell.angle_beta   90.00
_cell.angle_gamma   90.00
#
_symmetry.space_group_name_H-M   'P 1'
#
loop_
_entity.id
_entity.type
_entity.pdbx_description
1 polymer ?
#
loop_
_entity_poly.entity_id
_entity_poly.type
_entity_poly.pdbx_seq_one_letter_code
_entity_poly.pdbx_strand_id
1 'polypeptide(L)'
;MELIKYVLILIIFLAFLSELYMFKFQRSQEGRDERGVEIQYKTTNFLYNTLSLGLVILFVLNILQYITAEQFINILLYFFISLGIIKVVYLRWRRSY
;
A
#
# COMPACT_ATOMS: atom_id res chain seq x y z
N MET A 1 -22.69 11.43 -4.39
CA MET A 1 -22.52 10.76 -3.09
C MET A 1 -22.38 9.24 -3.24
N GLU A 2 -23.28 8.59 -3.99
CA GLU A 2 -23.25 7.13 -4.19
C GLU A 2 -22.00 6.62 -4.92
N LEU A 3 -21.54 7.32 -5.97
CA LEU A 3 -20.32 6.92 -6.71
C LEU A 3 -19.08 6.81 -5.81
N ILE A 4 -18.87 7.79 -4.91
CA ILE A 4 -17.73 7.81 -3.99
C ILE A 4 -17.79 6.63 -3.03
N LYS A 5 -18.99 6.28 -2.53
CA LYS A 5 -19.18 5.09 -1.69
C LYS A 5 -18.79 3.81 -2.43
N TYR A 6 -19.22 3.64 -3.68
CA TYR A 6 -18.86 2.46 -4.48
C TYR A 6 -17.35 2.37 -4.75
N VAL A 7 -16.70 3.50 -5.04
CA VAL A 7 -15.23 3.55 -5.22
C VAL A 7 -14.51 3.14 -3.95
N LEU A 8 -14.94 3.63 -2.78
CA LEU A 8 -14.35 3.25 -1.50
C LEU A 8 -14.51 1.76 -1.19
N ILE A 9 -15.70 1.21 -1.43
CA ILE A 9 -15.96 -0.23 -1.28
C ILE A 9 -15.03 -1.03 -2.20
N LEU A 10 -14.86 -0.60 -3.45
CA LEU A 10 -13.96 -1.25 -4.41
C LEU A 10 -12.51 -1.21 -3.93
N ILE A 11 -12.01 -0.08 -3.44
CA ILE A 11 -10.64 0.06 -2.92
C ILE A 11 -10.43 -0.86 -1.73
N ILE A 12 -11.37 -0.91 -0.78
CA ILE A 12 -11.29 -1.79 0.40
C ILE A 12 -11.28 -3.26 -0.04
N PHE A 13 -12.15 -3.63 -0.97
CA PHE A 13 -12.20 -4.99 -1.51
C PHE A 13 -10.89 -5.39 -2.21
N LEU A 14 -10.32 -4.49 -3.02
CA LEU A 14 -9.03 -4.70 -3.67
C LEU A 14 -7.87 -4.79 -2.67
N ALA A 15 -7.88 -3.97 -1.62
CA ALA A 15 -6.89 -4.04 -0.55
C ALA A 15 -6.96 -5.40 0.17
N PHE A 16 -8.18 -5.88 0.46
CA PHE A 16 -8.38 -7.20 1.06
C PHE A 16 -7.88 -8.34 0.16
N LEU A 17 -8.22 -8.31 -1.14
CA LEU A 17 -7.70 -9.28 -2.11
C LEU A 17 -6.16 -9.21 -2.21
N SER A 18 -5.59 -8.02 -2.09
CA SER A 18 -4.15 -7.82 -2.13
C SER A 18 -3.45 -8.47 -0.94
N GLU A 19 -4.01 -8.34 0.26
CA GLU A 19 -3.52 -9.04 1.45
C GLU A 19 -3.61 -10.56 1.31
N LEU A 20 -4.75 -11.08 0.82
CA LEU A 20 -4.90 -12.52 0.55
C LEU A 20 -3.87 -13.04 -0.46
N TYR A 21 -3.61 -12.28 -1.53
CA TYR A 21 -2.58 -12.63 -2.51
C TYR A 21 -1.19 -12.68 -1.87
N MET A 22 -0.85 -11.69 -1.04
CA MET A 22 0.43 -11.65 -0.32
C MET A 22 0.57 -12.88 0.59
N PHE A 23 -0.45 -13.19 1.40
CA PHE A 23 -0.43 -14.37 2.26
C PHE A 23 -0.22 -15.67 1.48
N LYS A 24 -0.88 -15.80 0.32
CA LYS A 24 -0.69 -16.96 -0.56
C LYS A 24 0.74 -17.05 -1.08
N PHE A 25 1.34 -15.92 -1.48
CA PHE A 25 2.73 -15.89 -1.94
C PHE A 25 3.71 -16.26 -0.83
N GLN A 26 3.58 -15.68 0.36
CA GLN A 26 4.45 -15.98 1.50
C GLN A 26 4.42 -17.46 1.93
N ARG A 27 3.28 -18.13 1.71
CA ARG A 27 3.12 -19.56 2.00
C ARG A 27 3.55 -20.47 0.86
N SER A 28 3.75 -19.95 -0.35
CA SER A 28 4.17 -20.75 -1.49
C SER A 28 5.63 -21.19 -1.37
N GLN A 29 6.00 -22.23 -2.11
CA GLN A 29 7.40 -22.68 -2.18
C GLN A 29 8.31 -21.57 -2.71
N GLU A 30 7.86 -20.84 -3.75
CA GLU A 30 8.58 -19.68 -4.30
C GLU A 30 8.80 -18.58 -3.26
N GLY A 31 7.82 -18.28 -2.42
CA GLY A 31 7.96 -17.24 -1.40
C GLY A 31 8.94 -17.60 -0.28
N ARG A 32 9.16 -18.91 -0.05
CA ARG A 32 10.06 -19.42 1.01
C ARG A 32 11.48 -19.70 0.52
N ASP A 33 11.70 -19.66 -0.78
CA ASP A 33 13.02 -19.74 -1.38
C ASP A 33 13.84 -18.47 -1.10
N GLU A 34 15.16 -18.54 -1.20
CA GLU A 34 16.08 -17.42 -0.93
C GLU A 34 15.71 -16.18 -1.75
N ARG A 35 15.45 -16.36 -3.05
CA ARG A 35 14.98 -15.30 -3.94
C ARG A 35 13.63 -14.74 -3.49
N GLY A 36 12.71 -15.61 -3.06
CA GLY A 36 11.39 -15.21 -2.55
C GLY A 36 11.49 -14.32 -1.32
N VAL A 37 12.34 -14.70 -0.37
CA VAL A 37 12.60 -13.93 0.86
C VAL A 37 13.23 -12.58 0.52
N GLU A 38 14.18 -12.52 -0.40
CA GLU A 38 14.77 -11.27 -0.86
C GLU A 38 13.74 -10.32 -1.50
N ILE A 39 12.86 -10.86 -2.35
CA ILE A 39 11.77 -10.10 -2.97
C ILE A 39 10.82 -9.54 -1.90
N GLN A 40 10.48 -10.34 -0.89
CA GLN A 40 9.64 -9.88 0.22
C GLN A 40 10.31 -8.73 0.98
N TYR A 41 11.59 -8.86 1.31
CA TYR A 41 12.35 -7.80 1.99
C TYR A 41 12.38 -6.51 1.17
N LYS A 42 12.71 -6.60 -0.13
CA LYS A 42 12.70 -5.44 -1.04
C LYS A 42 11.32 -4.79 -1.15
N THR A 43 10.26 -5.60 -1.19
CA THR A 43 8.87 -5.12 -1.23
C THR A 43 8.52 -4.37 0.05
N THR A 44 8.83 -4.94 1.21
CA THR A 44 8.61 -4.31 2.51
C THR A 44 9.38 -3.00 2.64
N ASN A 45 10.67 -2.98 2.27
CA ASN A 45 11.49 -1.78 2.30
C ASN A 45 10.94 -0.68 1.37
N PHE A 46 10.50 -1.05 0.16
CA PHE A 46 9.84 -0.13 -0.77
C PHE A 46 8.58 0.50 -0.17
N LEU A 47 7.74 -0.29 0.51
CA LEU A 47 6.53 0.22 1.16
C LEU A 47 6.86 1.15 2.33
N TYR A 48 7.84 0.82 3.17
CA TYR A 48 8.26 1.71 4.26
C TYR A 48 8.78 3.04 3.74
N ASN A 49 9.60 3.03 2.68
CA ASN A 49 10.08 4.25 2.05
C ASN A 49 8.92 5.06 1.44
N THR A 50 7.97 4.39 0.78
CA THR A 50 6.78 5.04 0.20
C THR A 50 5.91 5.66 1.28
N LEU A 51 5.64 4.94 2.37
CA LEU A 51 4.90 5.47 3.53
C LEU A 51 5.61 6.67 4.14
N SER A 52 6.91 6.57 4.35
CA SER A 52 7.72 7.64 4.95
C SER A 52 7.69 8.92 4.09
N LEU A 53 7.90 8.78 2.78
CA LEU A 53 7.80 9.92 1.85
C LEU A 53 6.40 10.51 1.81
N GLY A 54 5.36 9.66 1.76
CA GLY A 54 3.96 10.11 1.79
C GLY A 54 3.62 10.88 3.07
N LEU A 55 4.09 10.42 4.22
CA LEU A 55 3.94 11.11 5.50
C LEU A 55 4.64 12.48 5.48
N VAL A 56 5.89 12.56 5.02
CA VAL A 56 6.62 13.83 4.93
C VAL A 56 5.85 14.83 4.06
N ILE A 57 5.38 14.41 2.88
CA ILE A 57 4.59 15.27 1.99
C ILE A 57 3.31 15.72 2.70
N LEU A 58 2.60 14.80 3.35
CA LEU A 58 1.33 15.11 4.02
C LEU A 58 1.53 16.11 5.19
N PHE A 59 2.60 15.96 5.96
CA PHE A 59 2.98 16.91 7.01
C PHE A 59 3.30 18.30 6.45
N VAL A 60 4.07 18.37 5.35
CA VAL A 60 4.38 19.65 4.69
C VAL A 60 3.10 20.34 4.23
N LEU A 61 2.17 19.60 3.61
CA LEU A 61 0.88 20.16 3.18
C LEU A 61 0.05 20.68 4.36
N ASN A 62 0.08 20.00 5.50
CA ASN A 62 -0.63 20.44 6.70
C ASN A 62 0.01 21.68 7.34
N ILE A 63 1.34 21.73 7.44
CA ILE A 63 2.08 22.90 7.98
C ILE A 63 1.84 24.14 7.12
N LEU A 64 1.83 23.98 5.79
CA LEU A 64 1.50 25.05 4.85
C LEU A 64 0.01 25.39 4.78
N GLN A 65 -0.81 24.75 5.62
CA GLN A 65 -2.26 24.98 5.73
C GLN A 65 -3.04 24.71 4.42
N TYR A 66 -2.50 23.90 3.51
CA TYR A 66 -3.22 23.47 2.31
C TYR A 66 -4.33 22.46 2.60
N ILE A 67 -4.25 21.77 3.74
CA ILE A 67 -5.23 20.74 4.17
C ILE A 67 -5.60 20.93 5.65
N THR A 68 -6.86 20.63 5.99
CA THR A 68 -7.33 20.63 7.38
C THR A 68 -6.86 19.38 8.14
N ALA A 69 -6.95 19.40 9.47
CA ALA A 69 -6.64 18.22 10.30
C ALA A 69 -7.54 17.02 9.98
N GLU A 70 -8.82 17.26 9.66
CA GLU A 70 -9.74 16.19 9.24
C GLU A 70 -9.34 15.59 7.89
N GLN A 71 -8.97 16.44 6.92
CA GLN A 71 -8.46 15.99 5.63
C GLN A 71 -7.15 15.21 5.77
N PHE A 72 -6.25 15.65 6.65
CA PHE A 72 -5.01 14.92 6.95
C PHE A 72 -5.29 13.48 7.38
N ILE A 73 -6.18 13.27 8.35
CA ILE A 73 -6.53 11.94 8.86
C ILE A 73 -7.15 11.08 7.75
N ASN A 74 -8.08 11.64 6.98
CA ASN A 74 -8.74 10.93 5.89
C ASN A 74 -7.76 10.52 4.77
N ILE A 75 -6.88 11.44 4.36
CA ILE A 75 -5.85 11.15 3.35
C ILE A 75 -4.90 10.07 3.86
N LEU A 76 -4.44 10.16 5.12
CA LEU A 76 -3.56 9.17 5.71
C LEU A 76 -4.19 7.77 5.71
N LEU A 77 -5.47 7.67 6.07
CA LEU A 77 -6.21 6.41 6.07
C LEU A 77 -6.27 5.80 4.66
N TYR A 78 -6.70 6.57 3.66
CA TYR A 78 -6.81 6.08 2.28
C TYR A 78 -5.45 5.74 1.68
N PHE A 79 -4.42 6.53 1.99
CA PHE A 79 -3.06 6.24 1.59
C PHE A 79 -2.57 4.91 2.18
N PHE A 80 -2.79 4.68 3.48
CA PHE A 80 -2.42 3.44 4.14
C PHE A 80 -3.12 2.21 3.51
N ILE A 81 -4.42 2.31 3.22
CA ILE A 81 -5.16 1.24 2.54
C ILE A 81 -4.59 0.98 1.14
N SER A 82 -4.28 2.05 0.39
CA SER A 82 -3.70 1.93 -0.96
C SER A 82 -2.32 1.26 -0.99
N LEU A 83 -1.55 1.35 0.09
CA LEU A 83 -0.24 0.68 0.19
C LEU A 83 -0.38 -0.85 0.09
N GLY A 84 -1.50 -1.43 0.54
CA GLY A 84 -1.80 -2.85 0.38
C GLY A 84 -1.89 -3.25 -1.10
N ILE A 85 -2.47 -2.39 -1.94
CA ILE A 85 -2.56 -2.61 -3.39
C ILE A 85 -1.20 -2.42 -4.04
N ILE A 86 -0.50 -1.33 -3.70
CA ILE A 86 0.86 -1.03 -4.19
C ILE A 86 1.83 -2.18 -3.90
N LYS A 87 1.72 -2.80 -2.71
CA LYS A 87 2.51 -3.97 -2.30
C LYS A 87 2.43 -5.09 -3.32
N VAL A 88 1.23 -5.45 -3.74
CA VAL A 88 1.00 -6.56 -4.67
C VAL A 88 1.47 -6.22 -6.08
N VAL A 89 1.23 -4.98 -6.51
CA VAL A 89 1.74 -4.50 -7.81
C VAL A 89 3.27 -4.58 -7.85
N TYR A 90 3.94 -4.09 -6.81
CA TYR A 90 5.41 -4.13 -6.72
C TYR A 90 5.94 -5.56 -6.65
N LEU A 91 5.32 -6.42 -5.84
CA LEU A 91 5.66 -7.84 -5.75
C LEU A 91 5.56 -8.52 -7.11
N ARG A 92 4.45 -8.31 -7.84
CA ARG A 92 4.22 -8.88 -9.16
C ARG A 92 5.27 -8.44 -10.16
N TRP A 93 5.63 -7.15 -10.13
CA TRP A 93 6.69 -6.60 -10.98
C TRP A 93 8.06 -7.23 -10.67
N ARG A 94 8.42 -7.35 -9.39
CA ARG A 94 9.67 -7.98 -8.95
C ARG A 94 9.78 -9.47 -9.24
N ARG A 95 8.66 -10.17 -9.35
CA ARG A 95 8.62 -11.59 -9.76
C ARG A 95 8.81 -11.78 -11.26
N SER A 96 8.58 -10.75 -12.07
CA SER A 96 8.71 -10.81 -13.54
C SER A 96 10.12 -10.53 -14.05
N TYR A 97 10.99 -9.95 -13.21
CA TYR A 97 12.42 -9.72 -13.46
C TYR A 97 13.22 -10.76 -12.68
#